data_AF-A0A1Q5DVH2-F1
#
_entry.id   AF-A0A1Q5DVH2-F1
#
_cell.length_a   1.000
_cell.length_b   1.000
_cell.length_c   1.000
_cell.angle_alpha   90.00
_cell.angle_beta   90.00
_cell.angle_gamma   90.00
#
_symmetry.space_group_name_H-M   'P 1'
#
loop_
_entity.id
_entity.type
_entity.pdbx_description
1 polymer ?
#
loop_
_entity_poly.entity_id
_entity_poly.type
_entity_poly.pdbx_seq_one_letter_code
_entity_poly.pdbx_strand_id
1 'polypeptide(L)'
;MTAVQNQPARVNTGPVLRATPDALDAAGPQVGDDMTVEVALSVMASARTVRLRVCDNDGLCTALVTRAQLTVVRDGPGYSDRVQLRDILGERGPDASAAVTAAQTMRRRASAVAPAL
;
A
#
# COMPACT_ATOMS: atom_id res chain seq x y z
N MET A 1 44.93 -17.50 -26.33
CA MET A 1 44.16 -17.80 -25.09
C MET A 1 43.45 -16.54 -24.67
N THR A 2 42.14 -16.47 -24.91
CA THR A 2 41.29 -15.28 -24.70
C THR A 2 40.64 -15.34 -23.32
N ALA A 3 40.80 -14.27 -22.55
CA ALA A 3 40.15 -14.12 -21.24
C ALA A 3 38.65 -13.81 -21.44
N VAL A 4 37.78 -14.72 -20.99
CA VAL A 4 36.34 -14.47 -20.93
C VAL A 4 36.03 -13.75 -19.63
N GLN A 5 35.88 -12.44 -19.73
CA GLN A 5 35.36 -11.58 -18.67
C GLN A 5 33.83 -11.72 -18.67
N ASN A 6 33.26 -12.39 -17.66
CA ASN A 6 31.81 -12.48 -17.50
C ASN A 6 31.37 -11.96 -16.13
N GLN A 7 31.17 -10.64 -16.06
CA GLN A 7 30.26 -9.99 -15.11
C GLN A 7 29.64 -8.81 -15.88
N PRO A 8 28.31 -8.57 -15.86
CA PRO A 8 27.60 -8.21 -14.63
C PRO A 8 26.12 -8.67 -14.55
N ALA A 9 25.68 -9.12 -13.38
CA ALA A 9 24.29 -8.96 -12.97
C ALA A 9 24.25 -8.80 -11.46
N ARG A 10 24.32 -7.53 -11.02
CA ARG A 10 24.04 -7.16 -9.63
C ARG A 10 22.58 -6.71 -9.54
N VAL A 11 22.02 -6.95 -8.35
CA VAL A 11 20.78 -6.38 -7.82
C VAL A 11 19.52 -7.15 -8.21
N ASN A 12 19.15 -8.11 -7.36
CA ASN A 12 17.83 -8.00 -6.74
C ASN A 12 18.05 -7.94 -5.22
N THR A 13 18.05 -6.71 -4.72
CA THR A 13 18.00 -6.39 -3.31
C THR A 13 16.71 -6.99 -2.79
N GLY A 14 16.77 -8.20 -2.22
CA GLY A 14 15.68 -8.69 -1.39
C GLY A 14 15.38 -7.60 -0.36
N PRO A 15 14.11 -7.25 -0.10
CA PRO A 15 13.80 -6.25 0.90
C PRO A 15 14.35 -6.75 2.22
N VAL A 16 15.48 -6.16 2.63
CA VAL A 16 15.99 -6.26 3.98
C VAL A 16 14.94 -5.59 4.83
N LEU A 17 13.97 -6.37 5.31
CA LEU A 17 13.07 -5.95 6.37
C LEU A 17 13.88 -5.92 7.67
N ARG A 18 14.81 -4.96 7.76
CA ARG A 18 15.19 -4.39 9.06
C ARG A 18 14.10 -3.40 9.42
N ALA A 19 12.93 -3.93 9.76
CA ALA A 19 11.91 -3.18 10.46
C ALA A 19 12.46 -2.90 11.86
N THR A 20 13.01 -1.71 12.03
CA THR A 20 13.21 -1.10 13.34
C THR A 20 11.85 -1.09 14.06
N PRO A 21 11.71 -1.73 15.24
CA PRO A 21 10.53 -1.54 16.07
C PRO A 21 10.66 -0.20 16.79
N ASP A 22 10.66 0.91 16.04
CA ASP A 22 10.62 2.24 16.62
C ASP A 22 9.20 2.78 16.55
N ALA A 23 8.68 3.07 17.73
CA ALA A 23 7.30 3.29 18.04
C ALA A 23 6.80 4.67 17.60
N LEU A 24 6.73 4.99 16.30
CA LEU A 24 6.22 6.29 15.83
C LEU A 24 5.52 6.32 14.46
N ASP A 25 4.89 5.23 13.98
CA ASP A 25 3.77 5.38 13.04
C ASP A 25 2.48 4.95 13.73
N ALA A 26 1.74 5.94 14.22
CA ALA A 26 0.39 5.74 14.77
C ALA A 26 -0.62 5.28 13.69
N ALA A 27 -0.19 5.20 12.43
CA ALA A 27 -0.91 4.55 11.36
C ALA A 27 -0.42 3.10 11.23
N GLY A 28 -1.33 2.14 11.09
CA GLY A 28 -0.97 0.73 10.99
C GLY A 28 -0.15 0.38 9.73
N PRO A 29 0.12 -0.93 9.51
CA PRO A 29 0.89 -1.39 8.37
C PRO A 29 0.34 -0.87 7.03
N GLN A 30 1.27 -0.62 6.10
CA GLN A 30 0.97 -0.15 4.75
C GLN A 30 0.99 -1.34 3.79
N VAL A 31 -0.04 -1.45 2.95
CA VAL A 31 -0.20 -2.52 1.95
C VAL A 31 -0.58 -1.93 0.60
N GLY A 32 -0.21 -2.62 -0.48
CA GLY A 32 -0.64 -2.27 -1.83
C GLY A 32 -2.12 -2.55 -2.05
N ASP A 33 -2.76 -1.79 -2.94
CA ASP A 33 -4.17 -1.93 -3.28
C ASP A 33 -4.48 -3.20 -4.12
N ASP A 34 -3.46 -3.78 -4.75
CA ASP A 34 -3.49 -5.12 -5.38
C ASP A 34 -3.64 -6.28 -4.38
N MET A 35 -3.43 -6.05 -3.09
CA MET A 35 -3.47 -7.10 -2.08
C MET A 35 -4.90 -7.64 -1.91
N THR A 36 -5.07 -8.95 -1.72
CA THR A 36 -6.40 -9.53 -1.49
C THR A 36 -6.86 -9.31 -0.05
N VAL A 37 -8.18 -9.39 0.16
CA VAL A 37 -8.80 -9.29 1.49
C VAL A 37 -8.24 -10.31 2.46
N GLU A 38 -8.04 -11.56 2.03
CA GLU A 38 -7.48 -12.62 2.88
C GLU A 38 -6.07 -12.27 3.35
N VAL A 39 -5.20 -11.82 2.43
CA VAL A 39 -3.81 -11.47 2.76
C VAL A 39 -3.78 -10.23 3.66
N ALA A 40 -4.63 -9.23 3.41
CA ALA A 40 -4.76 -8.06 4.27
C ALA A 40 -5.18 -8.42 5.70
N LEU A 41 -6.13 -9.35 5.87
CA LEU A 41 -6.54 -9.86 7.18
C LEU A 41 -5.40 -10.62 7.88
N SER A 42 -4.63 -11.42 7.14
CA SER A 42 -3.43 -12.08 7.67
C SER A 42 -2.38 -11.07 8.13
N VAL A 43 -2.10 -10.03 7.33
CA VAL A 43 -1.16 -8.96 7.69
C VAL A 43 -1.62 -8.23 8.96
N MET A 44 -2.92 -7.92 9.06
CA MET A 44 -3.49 -7.33 10.27
C MET A 44 -3.28 -8.21 11.51
N ALA A 45 -3.49 -9.52 11.37
CA ALA A 45 -3.29 -10.48 12.45
C ALA A 45 -1.81 -10.58 12.85
N SER A 46 -0.90 -10.66 11.88
CA SER A 46 0.55 -10.71 12.12
C SER A 46 1.08 -9.43 12.77
N ALA A 47 0.56 -8.26 12.36
CA ALA A 47 0.95 -6.98 12.91
C ALA A 47 0.17 -6.57 14.18
N ARG A 48 -0.77 -7.41 14.63
CA ARG A 48 -1.65 -7.14 15.80
C ARG A 48 -2.34 -5.78 15.75
N THR A 49 -2.78 -5.39 14.55
CA THR A 49 -3.47 -4.12 14.28
C THR A 49 -4.87 -4.37 13.74
N VAL A 50 -5.74 -3.38 13.88
CA VAL A 50 -7.10 -3.39 13.34
C VAL A 50 -7.27 -2.45 12.14
N ARG A 51 -6.21 -1.73 11.75
CA ARG A 51 -6.21 -0.76 10.66
C ARG A 51 -5.02 -0.98 9.73
N LEU A 52 -5.24 -0.86 8.42
CA LEU A 52 -4.20 -0.86 7.40
C LEU A 52 -4.35 0.37 6.52
N ARG A 53 -3.21 0.97 6.15
CA ARG A 53 -3.17 1.95 5.07
C ARG A 53 -3.01 1.23 3.74
N VAL A 54 -3.84 1.61 2.79
CA VAL A 54 -3.80 1.10 1.42
C VAL A 54 -3.15 2.15 0.55
N CYS A 55 -2.10 1.74 -0.15
CA CYS A 55 -1.38 2.58 -1.08
C CYS A 55 -1.56 2.03 -2.49
N ASP A 56 -1.81 2.93 -3.43
CA ASP A 56 -2.03 2.60 -4.83
C ASP A 56 -0.73 2.10 -5.48
N ASN A 57 -0.79 1.69 -6.75
CA ASN A 57 0.37 1.29 -7.54
C ASN A 57 1.45 2.40 -7.64
N ASP A 58 1.05 3.67 -7.51
CA ASP A 58 1.98 4.81 -7.41
C ASP A 58 2.70 4.93 -6.04
N GLY A 59 2.43 4.01 -5.10
CA GLY A 59 2.94 4.04 -3.73
C GLY A 59 2.29 5.13 -2.87
N LEU A 60 1.23 5.77 -3.37
CA LEU A 60 0.53 6.85 -2.68
C LEU A 60 -0.57 6.26 -1.81
N CYS A 61 -0.56 6.53 -0.51
CA CYS A 61 -1.56 5.97 0.40
C CYS A 61 -2.89 6.70 0.24
N THR A 62 -3.82 6.05 -0.45
CA THR A 62 -5.11 6.58 -0.88
C THR A 62 -6.23 6.27 0.10
N ALA A 63 -6.11 5.20 0.89
CA ALA A 63 -7.18 4.78 1.79
C ALA A 63 -6.70 4.20 3.13
N LEU A 64 -7.62 4.15 4.09
CA LEU A 64 -7.45 3.47 5.38
C LEU A 64 -8.58 2.45 5.54
N VAL A 65 -8.23 1.16 5.59
CA VAL A 65 -9.19 0.07 5.77
C VAL A 65 -9.11 -0.49 7.18
N THR A 66 -10.25 -0.88 7.73
CA THR A 66 -10.34 -1.50 9.06
C THR A 66 -10.67 -2.97 8.95
N ARG A 67 -10.26 -3.75 9.95
CA ARG A 67 -10.55 -5.19 10.03
C ARG A 67 -12.05 -5.46 9.90
N ALA A 68 -12.89 -4.66 10.57
CA ALA A 68 -14.34 -4.80 10.52
C ALA A 68 -14.88 -4.62 9.09
N GLN A 69 -14.38 -3.63 8.35
CA GLN A 69 -14.80 -3.42 6.96
C GLN A 69 -14.43 -4.60 6.05
N LEU A 70 -13.22 -5.15 6.22
CA LEU A 70 -12.78 -6.32 5.45
C LEU A 70 -13.59 -7.58 5.80
N THR A 71 -13.94 -7.77 7.08
CA THR A 71 -14.79 -8.89 7.51
C THR A 71 -16.20 -8.78 6.91
N VAL A 72 -16.79 -7.59 6.86
CA VAL A 72 -18.11 -7.38 6.23
C VAL A 72 -18.09 -7.73 4.75
N VAL A 73 -17.04 -7.34 4.03
CA VAL A 73 -16.89 -7.70 2.60
C VAL A 73 -16.75 -9.21 2.45
N ARG A 74 -15.91 -9.85 3.27
CA ARG A 74 -15.68 -11.29 3.25
C ARG A 74 -16.94 -12.12 3.51
N ASP A 75 -17.82 -11.63 4.39
CA ASP A 75 -19.09 -12.28 4.71
C ASP A 75 -20.17 -12.03 3.64
N GLY A 76 -19.89 -11.16 2.67
CA GLY A 76 -20.81 -10.80 1.61
C GLY A 76 -21.07 -11.93 0.61
N PRO A 77 -22.29 -12.01 0.04
CA PRO A 77 -22.68 -13.08 -0.89
C PRO A 77 -21.95 -13.06 -2.25
N GLY A 78 -21.30 -11.94 -2.59
CA GLY A 78 -20.50 -11.78 -3.80
C GLY A 78 -19.00 -11.93 -3.59
N TYR A 79 -18.56 -12.32 -2.39
CA TYR A 79 -17.14 -12.40 -2.08
C TYR A 79 -16.46 -13.57 -2.81
N SER A 80 -15.28 -13.29 -3.35
CA SER A 80 -14.33 -14.28 -3.81
C SER A 80 -12.98 -14.01 -3.17
N ASP A 81 -12.21 -15.06 -2.92
CA ASP A 81 -10.82 -15.00 -2.44
C ASP A 81 -9.87 -14.18 -3.34
N ARG A 82 -10.29 -13.85 -4.57
CA ARG A 82 -9.58 -12.98 -5.51
C ARG A 82 -9.87 -11.48 -5.33
N VAL A 83 -10.85 -11.11 -4.50
CA VAL A 83 -11.21 -9.70 -4.28
C VAL A 83 -10.01 -8.95 -3.70
N GLN A 84 -9.59 -7.91 -4.42
CA GLN A 84 -8.49 -7.03 -4.05
C GLN A 84 -8.98 -5.82 -3.26
N LEU A 85 -8.09 -5.17 -2.50
CA LEU A 85 -8.43 -3.94 -1.77
C LEU A 85 -8.92 -2.84 -2.72
N ARG A 86 -8.35 -2.73 -3.93
CA ARG A 86 -8.80 -1.78 -4.95
C ARG A 86 -10.23 -1.99 -5.42
N ASP A 87 -10.69 -3.23 -5.48
CA ASP A 87 -12.05 -3.57 -5.90
C ASP A 87 -13.05 -3.08 -4.85
N ILE A 88 -12.73 -3.28 -3.56
CA ILE A 88 -13.54 -2.77 -2.45
C ILE A 88 -13.56 -1.25 -2.39
N LEU A 89 -12.42 -0.61 -2.66
CA LEU A 89 -12.28 0.85 -2.65
C LEU A 89 -12.95 1.49 -3.88
N GLY A 90 -12.98 0.79 -5.02
CA GLY A 90 -13.66 1.22 -6.24
C GLY A 90 -15.17 1.01 -6.21
N GLU A 91 -15.64 -0.10 -5.64
CA GLU A 91 -17.07 -0.42 -5.46
C GLU A 91 -17.74 0.48 -4.41
N ARG A 92 -16.99 0.96 -3.42
CA ARG A 92 -17.43 2.05 -2.52
C ARG A 92 -17.29 3.41 -3.20
N GLY A 93 -18.04 3.60 -4.28
CA GLY A 93 -18.16 4.88 -4.96
C GLY A 93 -18.41 6.08 -4.03
N PRO A 94 -18.39 7.31 -4.57
CA PRO A 94 -18.34 8.57 -3.80
C PRO A 94 -19.45 8.80 -2.74
N ASP A 95 -20.41 7.90 -2.56
CA ASP A 95 -21.37 7.87 -1.46
C ASP A 95 -20.76 7.47 -0.09
N ALA A 96 -19.55 6.89 -0.03
CA ALA A 96 -18.79 6.69 1.21
C ALA A 96 -17.77 7.84 1.52
N SER A 97 -17.90 8.98 0.83
CA SER A 97 -16.96 10.12 0.88
C SER A 97 -17.22 11.12 2.03
N ALA A 98 -17.29 10.66 3.28
CA ALA A 98 -17.34 11.57 4.45
C ALA A 98 -16.39 11.21 5.60
N ALA A 99 -15.47 10.27 5.40
CA ALA A 99 -14.35 10.08 6.32
C ALA A 99 -13.05 10.05 5.51
N VAL A 100 -12.19 11.03 5.78
CA VAL A 100 -10.83 11.21 5.23
C VAL A 100 -10.73 12.03 3.93
N THR A 101 -11.42 13.18 3.89
CA THR A 101 -10.89 14.36 3.19
C THR A 101 -10.20 15.26 4.21
N ALA A 102 -8.91 15.04 4.49
CA ALA A 102 -8.10 16.01 5.24
C ALA A 102 -6.57 15.93 5.04
N ALA A 103 -6.05 15.20 4.04
CA ALA A 103 -4.59 15.12 3.88
C ALA A 103 -4.07 15.09 2.44
N GLN A 104 -4.83 15.62 1.47
CA GLN A 104 -4.34 15.82 0.11
C GLN A 104 -4.37 17.30 -0.29
N THR A 105 -3.65 18.13 0.46
CA THR A 105 -3.25 19.46 0.00
C THR A 105 -1.82 19.71 0.44
N MET A 106 -0.96 20.05 -0.53
CA MET A 106 0.50 20.18 -0.47
C MET A 106 1.20 18.81 -0.57
N ARG A 107 1.89 18.47 -1.66
CA ARG A 107 2.98 19.24 -2.26
C ARG A 107 3.04 18.98 -3.77
N ARG A 108 2.51 19.92 -4.55
CA ARG A 108 2.76 19.99 -5.99
C ARG A 108 3.19 21.41 -6.36
N ARG A 109 4.40 21.80 -5.97
CA ARG A 109 5.19 22.95 -6.47
C ARG A 109 6.64 22.70 -6.08
N ALA A 110 7.67 22.75 -6.92
CA ALA A 110 7.80 22.83 -8.36
C ALA A 110 9.21 22.30 -8.66
N SER A 111 9.35 21.37 -9.61
CA SER A 111 10.65 21.13 -10.24
C SER A 111 10.62 21.89 -11.56
N ALA A 112 11.35 22.99 -11.61
CA ALA A 112 11.80 23.59 -12.86
C ALA A 112 13.28 23.87 -12.70
N VAL A 113 14.06 23.04 -13.38
CA VAL A 113 15.50 23.12 -13.59
C VAL A 113 15.81 24.27 -14.57
N ALA A 114 16.73 25.17 -14.16
CA ALA A 114 17.82 25.92 -14.87
C ALA A 114 17.55 26.58 -16.27
N PRO A 115 18.29 27.64 -16.73
CA PRO A 115 19.75 27.77 -16.64
C PRO A 115 20.35 29.20 -16.53
N ALA A 116 21.68 29.23 -16.54
CA ALA A 116 22.61 30.35 -16.55
C ALA A 116 22.44 31.32 -17.74
N LEU A 117 22.71 32.61 -17.52
CA LEU A 117 23.91 33.31 -18.01
C LEU A 117 24.16 34.56 -17.16
#